data_AF-A0A5B0BXC3-F1
#
_entry.id   AF-A0A5B0BXC3-F1
#
_cell.length_a   1.000
_cell.length_b   1.000
_cell.length_c   1.000
_cell.angle_alpha   90.00
_cell.angle_beta   90.00
_cell.angle_gamma   90.00
#
_symmetry.space_group_name_H-M   'P 1'
#
loop_
_entity.id
_entity.type
_entity.pdbx_description
1 polymer ?
#
loop_
_entity_poly.entity_id
_entity_poly.type
_entity_poly.pdbx_seq_one_letter_code
_entity_poly.pdbx_strand_id
1 'polypeptide(L)'
;MHGITRDTRAANPSDAGWRVRLMKASQFVADRHFRDQAYGGSLRAKKAARCYRDDMAKEHGIVFTAACVGELAVLRRGAGLAQRELAQILRVSSAQIAKWERGVVPAAVLSLVGALLSRQVATTSTDVSGDDIRRIRTQVLKWTQQQLATELDRAYAAVGQWERGGRRAPGWVLVYLQAVNDGWNRVHGTESSGA
;
A
#
# COMPACT_ATOMS: atom_id res chain seq x y z
N MET A 1 -15.15 -15.19 -14.11
CA MET A 1 -13.77 -14.89 -14.56
C MET A 1 -13.74 -13.45 -15.04
N HIS A 2 -13.23 -12.54 -14.22
CA HIS A 2 -13.18 -11.10 -14.54
C HIS A 2 -11.74 -10.70 -14.79
N GLY A 3 -11.44 -10.15 -15.96
CA GLY A 3 -10.07 -9.72 -16.22
C GLY A 3 -9.74 -9.44 -17.67
N ILE A 4 -8.44 -9.23 -17.87
CA ILE A 4 -7.82 -9.04 -19.16
C ILE A 4 -6.83 -10.17 -19.37
N THR A 5 -7.02 -10.94 -20.42
CA THR A 5 -6.17 -12.09 -20.75
C THR A 5 -5.48 -11.83 -22.07
N ARG A 6 -4.22 -12.27 -22.19
CA ARG A 6 -3.51 -12.27 -23.48
C ARG A 6 -4.09 -13.38 -24.35
N ASP A 7 -4.51 -13.05 -25.57
CA ASP A 7 -4.92 -14.03 -26.59
C ASP A 7 -3.75 -14.17 -27.57
N THR A 8 -2.98 -15.25 -27.46
CA THR A 8 -1.88 -15.59 -28.38
C THR A 8 -2.39 -16.60 -29.39
N ARG A 9 -2.63 -16.15 -30.63
CA ARG A 9 -3.06 -17.04 -31.72
C ARG A 9 -1.85 -17.46 -32.55
N ALA A 10 -1.32 -18.65 -32.26
CA ALA A 10 -0.15 -19.20 -32.96
C ALA A 10 -0.39 -19.34 -34.47
N ALA A 11 -1.61 -19.68 -34.88
CA ALA A 11 -1.98 -19.83 -36.29
C ALA A 11 -2.14 -18.48 -37.03
N ASN A 12 -2.44 -17.38 -36.33
CA ASN A 12 -2.61 -16.05 -36.90
C ASN A 12 -2.03 -14.97 -35.95
N PRO A 13 -0.71 -14.74 -35.99
CA PRO A 13 -0.04 -13.81 -35.08
C PRO A 13 -0.54 -12.36 -35.16
N SER A 14 -1.08 -11.95 -36.31
CA SER A 14 -1.70 -10.63 -36.52
C SER A 14 -2.99 -10.43 -35.70
N ASP A 15 -3.66 -11.53 -35.34
CA ASP A 15 -4.85 -11.54 -34.50
C ASP A 15 -4.52 -11.71 -33.01
N ALA A 16 -3.24 -11.64 -32.64
CA ALA A 16 -2.85 -11.62 -31.24
C ALA A 16 -3.30 -10.30 -30.58
N GLY A 17 -3.80 -10.39 -29.35
CA GLY A 17 -4.42 -9.24 -28.70
C GLY A 17 -4.66 -9.44 -27.21
N TRP A 18 -5.43 -8.53 -26.64
CA TRP A 18 -5.91 -8.59 -25.25
C TRP A 18 -7.41 -8.76 -25.25
N ARG A 19 -7.93 -9.73 -24.48
CA ARG A 19 -9.36 -9.96 -24.35
C ARG A 19 -9.84 -9.54 -22.97
N VAL A 20 -10.84 -8.68 -22.93
CA VAL A 20 -11.53 -8.26 -21.71
C VAL A 20 -12.77 -9.12 -21.56
N ARG A 21 -12.93 -9.76 -20.40
CA ARG A 21 -14.16 -10.48 -20.03
C ARG A 21 -14.61 -10.07 -18.64
N LEU A 22 -15.84 -9.59 -18.53
CA LEU A 22 -16.50 -9.17 -17.30
C LEU A 22 -17.87 -9.84 -17.21
N MET A 23 -18.22 -10.33 -16.02
CA MET A 23 -19.49 -11.00 -15.77
C MET A 23 -20.31 -10.31 -14.66
N LYS A 24 -21.64 -10.33 -14.75
CA LYS A 24 -22.53 -9.95 -13.66
C LYS A 24 -23.76 -10.84 -13.72
N ALA A 25 -24.20 -11.38 -12.58
CA ALA A 25 -25.34 -12.31 -12.53
C ALA A 25 -25.25 -13.44 -13.59
N SER A 26 -24.07 -14.05 -13.72
CA SER A 26 -23.78 -15.13 -14.68
C SER A 26 -23.88 -14.76 -16.17
N GLN A 27 -24.05 -13.48 -16.52
CA GLN A 27 -24.02 -12.98 -17.90
C GLN A 27 -22.74 -12.17 -18.15
N PHE A 28 -22.21 -12.22 -19.38
CA PHE A 28 -21.11 -11.34 -19.78
C PHE A 28 -21.65 -9.93 -19.99
N VAL A 29 -21.15 -8.98 -19.20
CA VAL A 29 -21.44 -7.54 -19.38
C VAL A 29 -20.36 -6.84 -20.21
N ALA A 30 -19.20 -7.46 -20.35
CA ALA A 30 -18.22 -7.05 -21.34
C ALA A 30 -17.46 -8.28 -21.85
N ASP A 31 -17.43 -8.49 -23.16
CA ASP A 31 -16.53 -9.42 -23.84
C ASP A 31 -16.00 -8.75 -25.11
N ARG A 32 -14.75 -8.30 -25.09
CA ARG A 32 -14.16 -7.55 -26.20
C ARG A 32 -12.71 -7.91 -26.43
N HIS A 33 -12.34 -8.04 -27.70
CA HIS A 33 -10.98 -8.31 -28.14
C HIS A 33 -10.29 -7.04 -28.69
N PHE A 34 -9.07 -6.80 -28.22
CA PHE A 34 -8.21 -5.67 -28.57
C PHE A 34 -6.97 -6.19 -29.28
N ARG A 35 -7.02 -6.25 -30.62
CA ARG A 35 -5.94 -6.75 -31.48
C ARG A 35 -4.73 -5.82 -31.45
N ASP A 36 -3.53 -6.36 -31.33
CA ASP A 36 -2.30 -5.56 -31.28
C ASP A 36 -2.12 -4.70 -32.53
N GLN A 37 -2.46 -5.26 -33.71
CA GLN A 37 -2.36 -4.58 -35.00
C GLN A 37 -3.23 -3.30 -35.05
N ALA A 38 -4.44 -3.34 -34.47
CA ALA A 38 -5.36 -2.20 -34.49
C ALA A 38 -4.91 -1.02 -33.61
N TYR A 39 -4.03 -1.27 -32.64
CA TYR A 39 -3.55 -0.27 -31.68
C TYR A 39 -2.05 0.05 -31.84
N GLY A 40 -1.40 -0.47 -32.88
CA GLY A 40 0.03 -0.24 -33.13
C GLY A 40 0.94 -0.89 -32.09
N GLY A 41 0.54 -2.04 -31.53
CA GLY A 41 1.38 -2.87 -30.65
C GLY A 41 0.72 -3.29 -29.33
N SER A 42 1.31 -4.31 -28.70
CA SER A 42 0.73 -4.99 -27.54
C SER A 42 0.54 -4.10 -26.31
N LEU A 43 1.48 -3.17 -26.05
CA LEU A 43 1.38 -2.26 -24.90
C LEU A 43 0.20 -1.29 -25.04
N ARG A 44 -0.03 -0.77 -26.26
CA ARG A 44 -1.15 0.14 -26.55
C ARG A 44 -2.49 -0.59 -26.54
N ALA A 45 -2.54 -1.80 -27.12
CA ALA A 45 -3.71 -2.67 -27.02
C ALA A 45 -4.05 -3.03 -25.56
N LYS A 46 -3.04 -3.35 -24.73
CA LYS A 46 -3.23 -3.60 -23.29
C LYS A 46 -3.79 -2.38 -22.56
N LYS A 47 -3.31 -1.18 -22.89
CA LYS A 47 -3.80 0.07 -22.31
C LYS A 47 -5.27 0.30 -22.69
N ALA A 48 -5.63 0.15 -23.97
CA ALA A 48 -7.01 0.27 -24.43
C ALA A 48 -7.94 -0.76 -23.77
N ALA A 49 -7.49 -2.03 -23.67
CA ALA A 49 -8.22 -3.08 -22.97
C ALA A 49 -8.44 -2.75 -21.48
N ARG A 50 -7.45 -2.14 -20.81
CA ARG A 50 -7.59 -1.66 -19.43
C ARG A 50 -8.62 -0.56 -19.29
N CYS A 51 -8.56 0.47 -20.13
CA CYS A 51 -9.54 1.56 -20.10
C CYS A 51 -10.96 1.03 -20.28
N TYR A 52 -11.20 0.22 -21.33
CA TYR A 52 -12.51 -0.38 -21.56
C TYR A 52 -12.98 -1.25 -20.40
N ARG A 53 -12.10 -2.07 -19.82
CA ARG A 53 -12.44 -2.88 -18.64
C ARG A 53 -12.87 -1.99 -17.47
N ASP A 54 -12.12 -0.94 -17.17
CA ASP A 54 -12.34 -0.07 -16.02
C ASP A 54 -13.65 0.73 -16.20
N ASP A 55 -13.95 1.19 -17.42
CA ASP A 55 -15.21 1.86 -17.76
C ASP A 55 -16.42 0.93 -17.60
N MET A 56 -16.36 -0.28 -18.18
CA MET A 56 -17.44 -1.28 -18.07
C MET A 56 -17.64 -1.76 -16.63
N ALA A 57 -16.56 -1.86 -15.85
CA ALA A 57 -16.67 -2.21 -14.43
C ALA A 57 -17.36 -1.12 -13.63
N LYS A 58 -17.07 0.15 -13.92
CA LYS A 58 -17.75 1.28 -13.30
C LYS A 58 -19.23 1.31 -13.68
N GLU A 59 -19.55 1.17 -14.97
CA GLU A 59 -20.92 1.15 -15.49
C GLU A 59 -21.77 0.03 -14.85
N HIS A 60 -21.20 -1.17 -14.72
CA HIS A 60 -21.93 -2.31 -14.18
C HIS A 60 -21.75 -2.52 -12.68
N GLY A 61 -21.03 -1.64 -11.97
CA GLY A 61 -20.75 -1.77 -10.54
C GLY A 61 -19.98 -3.06 -10.20
N ILE A 62 -19.10 -3.52 -11.09
CA ILE A 62 -18.25 -4.68 -10.85
C ILE A 62 -17.06 -4.25 -10.01
N VAL A 63 -16.96 -4.80 -8.81
CA VAL A 63 -15.78 -4.65 -7.96
C VAL A 63 -14.86 -5.84 -8.22
N PHE A 64 -13.70 -5.58 -8.83
CA PHE A 64 -12.71 -6.61 -9.17
C PHE A 64 -12.02 -7.24 -7.96
N THR A 65 -11.99 -6.51 -6.86
CA THR A 65 -11.35 -6.94 -5.63
C THR A 65 -12.39 -7.65 -4.79
N ALA A 66 -12.18 -8.93 -4.49
CA ALA A 66 -12.80 -9.53 -3.31
C ALA A 66 -12.67 -8.52 -2.18
N ALA A 67 -13.77 -8.20 -1.49
CA ALA A 67 -13.77 -7.22 -0.42
C ALA A 67 -12.58 -7.53 0.50
N CYS A 68 -11.51 -6.73 0.45
CA CYS A 68 -10.37 -6.94 1.32
C CYS A 68 -10.85 -6.55 2.71
N VAL A 69 -11.12 -7.57 3.53
CA VAL A 69 -11.74 -7.43 4.87
C VAL A 69 -10.70 -6.98 5.91
N GLY A 70 -9.42 -6.94 5.56
CA GLY A 70 -8.37 -6.52 6.48
C GLY A 70 -8.58 -5.09 6.98
N GLU A 71 -8.28 -4.86 8.27
CA GLU A 71 -8.51 -3.58 8.97
C GLU A 71 -7.96 -2.38 8.20
N LEU A 72 -6.75 -2.51 7.60
CA LEU A 72 -6.15 -1.46 6.79
C LEU A 72 -7.00 -1.09 5.57
N ALA A 73 -7.63 -2.07 4.92
CA ALA A 73 -8.49 -1.85 3.76
C ALA A 73 -9.82 -1.20 4.15
N VAL A 74 -10.33 -1.50 5.35
CA VAL A 74 -11.52 -0.83 5.91
C VAL A 74 -11.21 0.63 6.21
N LEU A 75 -10.11 0.91 6.95
CA LEU A 75 -9.67 2.27 7.25
C LEU A 75 -9.44 3.11 5.98
N ARG A 76 -8.67 2.57 5.03
CA ARG A 76 -8.37 3.26 3.78
C ARG A 76 -9.64 3.59 2.99
N ARG A 77 -10.56 2.63 2.84
CA ARG A 77 -11.81 2.82 2.09
C ARG A 77 -12.77 3.76 2.80
N GLY A 78 -12.85 3.70 4.13
CA GLY A 78 -13.61 4.66 4.93
C GLY A 78 -13.16 6.10 4.73
N ALA A 79 -11.87 6.31 4.45
CA ALA A 79 -11.31 7.62 4.08
C ALA A 79 -11.34 7.93 2.57
N GLY A 80 -11.93 7.08 1.73
CA GLY A 80 -12.02 7.31 0.28
C GLY A 80 -10.70 7.21 -0.49
N LEU A 81 -9.62 6.72 0.12
CA LEU A 81 -8.30 6.66 -0.50
C LEU A 81 -8.14 5.43 -1.41
N ALA A 82 -7.42 5.58 -2.52
CA ALA A 82 -6.90 4.48 -3.31
C ALA A 82 -5.64 3.88 -2.67
N GLN A 83 -5.33 2.60 -2.96
CA GLN A 83 -4.11 1.95 -2.45
C GLN A 83 -2.83 2.72 -2.83
N ARG A 84 -2.82 3.35 -4.02
CA ARG A 84 -1.69 4.17 -4.48
C ARG A 84 -1.49 5.42 -3.64
N GLU A 85 -2.56 6.07 -3.21
CA GLU A 85 -2.49 7.30 -2.41
C GLU A 85 -1.96 6.97 -1.00
N LEU A 86 -2.50 5.92 -0.38
CA LEU A 86 -1.96 5.43 0.90
C LEU A 86 -0.49 5.00 0.79
N ALA A 87 -0.11 4.37 -0.32
CA ALA A 87 1.27 3.98 -0.58
C ALA A 87 2.21 5.19 -0.68
N GLN A 88 1.76 6.29 -1.30
CA GLN A 88 2.53 7.54 -1.37
C GLN A 88 2.71 8.15 0.02
N ILE A 89 1.63 8.22 0.81
CA ILE A 89 1.67 8.73 2.19
C ILE A 89 2.67 7.93 3.04
N LEU A 90 2.60 6.60 2.97
CA LEU A 90 3.48 5.71 3.74
C LEU A 90 4.85 5.48 3.08
N ARG A 91 5.14 6.11 1.93
CA ARG A 91 6.38 5.95 1.15
C ARG A 91 6.73 4.47 0.91
N VAL A 92 5.73 3.66 0.55
CA VAL A 92 5.86 2.24 0.18
C VAL A 92 5.29 1.98 -1.22
N SER A 93 5.41 0.75 -1.74
CA SER A 93 4.78 0.38 -3.00
C SER A 93 3.29 0.03 -2.82
N SER A 94 2.47 0.25 -3.85
CA SER A 94 1.07 -0.19 -3.83
C SER A 94 0.93 -1.71 -3.64
N ALA A 95 1.92 -2.49 -4.09
CA ALA A 95 1.97 -3.93 -3.87
C ALA A 95 2.15 -4.28 -2.38
N GLN A 96 2.90 -3.48 -1.62
CA GLN A 96 3.03 -3.63 -0.17
C GLN A 96 1.69 -3.38 0.53
N ILE A 97 0.96 -2.33 0.14
CA ILE A 97 -0.40 -2.07 0.65
C ILE A 97 -1.32 -3.25 0.34
N ALA A 98 -1.35 -3.72 -0.92
CA ALA A 98 -2.17 -4.88 -1.30
C ALA A 98 -1.77 -6.18 -0.58
N LYS A 99 -0.51 -6.33 -0.16
CA LYS A 99 -0.07 -7.45 0.68
C LYS A 99 -0.59 -7.30 2.10
N TRP A 100 -0.49 -6.12 2.71
CA TRP A 100 -1.01 -5.83 4.03
C TRP A 100 -2.53 -5.96 4.12
N GLU A 101 -3.25 -5.50 3.11
CA GLU A 101 -4.73 -5.59 3.08
C GLU A 101 -5.25 -7.03 2.96
N ARG A 102 -4.42 -7.96 2.49
CA ARG A 102 -4.76 -9.39 2.35
C ARG A 102 -4.14 -10.28 3.43
N GLY A 103 -3.32 -9.72 4.31
CA GLY A 103 -2.52 -10.49 5.25
C GLY A 103 -2.30 -9.71 6.54
N VAL A 104 -1.16 -9.97 7.19
CA VAL A 104 -0.79 -9.30 8.44
C VAL A 104 -0.21 -7.92 8.14
N VAL A 105 -0.78 -6.91 8.78
CA VAL A 105 -0.29 -5.54 8.80
C VAL A 105 0.37 -5.28 10.16
N PRO A 106 1.56 -4.65 10.22
CA PRO A 106 2.15 -4.27 11.49
C PRO A 106 1.21 -3.34 12.28
N ALA A 107 1.05 -3.59 13.59
CA ALA A 107 0.19 -2.77 14.44
C ALA A 107 0.60 -1.28 14.39
N ALA A 108 1.91 -0.98 14.35
CA ALA A 108 2.47 0.35 14.11
C ALA A 108 1.91 1.06 12.86
N VAL A 109 1.72 0.32 11.77
CA VAL A 109 1.16 0.87 10.52
C VAL A 109 -0.32 1.19 10.69
N LEU A 110 -1.09 0.32 11.35
CA LEU A 110 -2.53 0.53 11.52
C LEU A 110 -2.85 1.82 12.25
N SER A 111 -2.31 2.04 13.46
CA SER A 111 -2.64 3.30 14.15
C SER A 111 -1.90 4.52 13.59
N LEU A 112 -0.77 4.37 12.89
CA LEU A 112 -0.21 5.48 12.11
C LEU A 112 -1.21 5.92 11.03
N VAL A 113 -1.77 4.97 10.28
CA VAL A 113 -2.80 5.27 9.27
C VAL A 113 -4.05 5.84 9.92
N GLY A 114 -4.52 5.28 11.04
CA GLY A 114 -5.65 5.84 11.79
C GLY A 114 -5.43 7.30 12.20
N ALA A 115 -4.23 7.62 12.71
CA ALA A 115 -3.87 8.97 13.13
C ALA A 115 -3.75 9.94 11.94
N LEU A 116 -3.16 9.50 10.82
CA LEU A 116 -3.08 10.28 9.58
C LEU A 116 -4.47 10.60 9.02
N LEU A 117 -5.35 9.61 8.97
CA LEU A 117 -6.72 9.77 8.48
C LEU A 117 -7.57 10.65 9.39
N SER A 118 -7.33 10.59 10.70
CA SER A 118 -7.97 11.44 11.71
C SER A 118 -7.32 12.82 11.83
N ARG A 119 -6.33 13.16 10.97
CA ARG A 119 -5.57 14.42 10.97
C ARG A 119 -4.86 14.75 12.29
N GLN A 120 -4.57 13.73 13.10
CA GLN A 120 -3.73 13.88 14.31
C GLN A 120 -2.24 14.00 13.96
N VAL A 121 -1.86 13.52 12.78
CA VAL A 121 -0.49 13.53 12.26
C VAL A 121 -0.48 14.23 10.91
N ALA A 122 0.46 15.15 10.73
CA ALA A 122 0.74 15.74 9.43
C ALA A 122 1.73 14.88 8.63
N THR A 123 1.52 14.75 7.32
CA THR A 123 2.49 14.13 6.43
C THR A 123 3.59 15.14 6.10
N THR A 124 4.62 15.21 6.93
CA THR A 124 5.77 16.08 6.69
C THR A 124 6.83 15.36 5.86
N SER A 125 7.26 15.97 4.75
CA SER A 125 8.32 15.44 3.89
C SER A 125 9.69 15.83 4.44
N THR A 126 10.04 15.29 5.59
CA THR A 126 11.39 15.42 6.17
C THR A 126 12.12 14.10 6.00
N ASP A 127 13.36 14.16 5.52
CA ASP A 127 14.22 12.99 5.46
C ASP A 127 14.83 12.76 6.85
N VAL A 128 14.23 11.84 7.59
CA VAL A 128 14.74 11.37 8.90
C VAL A 128 16.03 10.57 8.66
N SER A 129 17.15 11.10 9.14
CA SER A 129 18.49 10.48 9.05
C SER A 129 18.69 9.39 10.11
N GLY A 130 19.78 8.63 10.03
CA GLY A 130 20.13 7.64 11.06
C GLY A 130 20.31 8.25 12.46
N ASP A 131 20.92 9.44 12.53
CA ASP A 131 21.08 10.17 13.78
C ASP A 131 19.75 10.68 14.32
N ASP A 132 18.82 11.08 13.45
CA ASP A 132 17.45 11.43 13.85
C ASP A 132 16.71 10.23 14.42
N ILE A 133 16.82 9.05 13.80
CA ILE A 133 16.22 7.82 14.33
C ILE A 133 16.73 7.57 15.75
N ARG A 134 18.05 7.67 15.97
CA ARG A 134 18.65 7.49 17.29
C ARG A 134 18.15 8.54 18.27
N ARG A 135 18.15 9.81 17.89
CA ARG A 135 17.71 10.95 18.70
C ARG A 135 16.25 10.80 19.11
N ILE A 136 15.35 10.54 18.18
CA ILE A 136 13.92 10.35 18.44
C ILE A 136 13.73 9.19 19.42
N ARG A 137 14.39 8.06 19.18
CA ARG A 137 14.31 6.90 20.05
C ARG A 137 14.78 7.21 21.48
N THR A 138 15.93 7.83 21.66
CA THR A 138 16.52 8.04 23.01
C THR A 138 15.97 9.26 23.72
N GLN A 139 15.61 10.32 23.00
CA GLN A 139 15.22 11.61 23.59
C GLN A 139 13.71 11.81 23.65
N VAL A 140 12.96 11.36 22.64
CA VAL A 140 11.49 11.51 22.59
C VAL A 140 10.82 10.29 23.20
N LEU A 141 11.15 9.09 22.73
CA LEU A 141 10.52 7.85 23.19
C LEU A 141 11.13 7.28 24.47
N LYS A 142 12.38 7.65 24.79
CA LYS A 142 13.19 7.06 25.87
C LYS A 142 13.30 5.53 25.77
N TRP A 143 13.42 5.02 24.54
CA TRP A 143 13.44 3.59 24.26
C TRP A 143 14.83 3.03 23.93
N THR A 144 14.98 1.73 24.16
CA THR A 144 16.09 0.93 23.64
C THR A 144 15.87 0.57 22.17
N GLN A 145 16.92 0.17 21.46
CA GLN A 145 16.80 -0.32 20.08
C GLN A 145 15.88 -1.54 19.99
N GLN A 146 15.86 -2.39 21.03
CA GLN A 146 14.98 -3.56 21.09
C GLN A 146 13.51 -3.16 21.22
N GLN A 147 13.19 -2.19 22.08
CA GLN A 147 11.82 -1.70 22.21
C GLN A 147 11.30 -1.09 20.90
N LEU A 148 12.12 -0.29 20.22
CA LEU A 148 11.76 0.24 18.90
C LEU A 148 11.57 -0.87 17.86
N ALA A 149 12.42 -1.90 17.89
CA ALA A 149 12.33 -3.03 16.97
C ALA A 149 11.03 -3.82 17.19
N THR A 150 10.67 -4.09 18.45
CA THR A 150 9.42 -4.75 18.84
C THR A 150 8.20 -3.95 18.38
N GLU A 151 8.17 -2.64 18.62
CA GLU A 151 7.04 -1.78 18.22
C GLU A 151 6.83 -1.81 16.69
N LEU A 152 7.91 -1.76 15.92
CA LEU A 152 7.85 -1.71 14.47
C LEU A 152 7.69 -3.09 13.81
N ASP A 153 7.64 -4.17 14.59
CA ASP A 153 7.69 -5.57 14.12
C ASP A 153 8.90 -5.82 13.19
N ARG A 154 10.09 -5.54 13.73
CA ARG A 154 11.38 -5.59 13.03
C ARG A 154 12.44 -6.27 13.86
N ALA A 155 13.45 -6.79 13.18
CA ALA A 155 14.62 -7.36 13.83
C ALA A 155 15.46 -6.25 14.49
N TYR A 156 15.95 -6.51 15.70
CA TYR A 156 16.87 -5.61 16.44
C TYR A 156 18.02 -5.08 15.58
N ALA A 157 18.67 -5.96 14.82
CA ALA A 157 19.81 -5.60 13.96
C ALA A 157 19.45 -4.58 12.88
N ALA A 158 18.18 -4.52 12.44
CA ALA A 158 17.74 -3.54 11.45
C ALA A 158 17.80 -2.12 12.02
N VAL A 159 17.36 -1.92 13.27
CA VAL A 159 17.40 -0.61 13.95
C VAL A 159 18.84 -0.11 14.05
N GLY A 160 19.76 -0.96 14.49
CA GLY A 160 21.17 -0.62 14.59
C GLY A 160 21.84 -0.29 13.24
N GLN A 161 21.38 -0.89 12.14
CA GLN A 161 21.84 -0.57 10.78
C GLN A 161 21.29 0.77 10.28
N TRP A 162 20.04 1.10 10.63
CA TRP A 162 19.43 2.38 10.26
C TRP A 162 20.11 3.54 10.98
N GLU A 163 20.34 3.42 12.28
CA GLU A 163 20.98 4.47 13.07
C GLU A 163 22.41 4.77 12.64
N ARG A 164 23.14 3.76 12.18
CA ARG A 164 24.52 3.93 11.67
C ARG A 164 24.59 4.30 10.19
N GLY A 165 23.45 4.47 9.52
CA GLY A 165 23.39 4.73 8.08
C GLY A 165 23.80 3.55 7.19
N GLY A 166 24.04 2.35 7.75
CA GLY A 166 24.41 1.16 6.97
C GLY A 166 23.29 0.63 6.08
N ARG A 167 22.03 0.96 6.39
CA ARG A 167 20.87 0.72 5.51
C ARG A 167 19.81 1.79 5.73
N ARG A 168 19.10 2.20 4.67
CA ARG A 168 17.93 3.07 4.77
C ARG A 168 16.74 2.34 5.42
N ALA A 169 16.07 2.98 6.38
CA ALA A 169 14.86 2.45 6.98
C ALA A 169 13.68 2.46 5.97
N PRO A 170 12.68 1.57 6.13
CA PRO A 170 11.48 1.57 5.29
C PRO A 170 10.74 2.91 5.37
N GLY A 171 10.12 3.34 4.27
CA GLY A 171 9.44 4.64 4.19
C GLY A 171 8.41 4.87 5.31
N TRP A 172 7.57 3.89 5.60
CA TRP A 172 6.55 4.00 6.64
C TRP A 172 7.15 4.14 8.06
N VAL A 173 8.35 3.59 8.31
CA VAL A 173 9.08 3.75 9.57
C VAL A 173 9.53 5.20 9.73
N LEU A 174 10.01 5.83 8.64
CA LEU A 174 10.40 7.23 8.67
C LEU A 174 9.17 8.12 8.95
N VAL A 175 8.03 7.83 8.33
CA VAL A 175 6.77 8.54 8.58
C VAL A 175 6.32 8.35 10.05
N TYR A 176 6.42 7.14 10.58
CA TYR A 176 6.14 6.85 11.99
C TYR A 176 7.02 7.68 12.93
N LEU A 177 8.34 7.66 12.72
CA LEU A 177 9.29 8.38 13.57
C LEU A 177 9.14 9.89 13.46
N GLN A 178 8.84 10.41 12.27
CA GLN A 178 8.54 11.82 12.10
C GLN A 178 7.28 12.22 12.86
N ALA A 179 6.21 11.42 12.77
CA ALA A 179 4.98 11.67 13.51
C ALA A 179 5.25 11.75 15.02
N VAL A 180 6.01 10.79 15.55
CA VAL A 180 6.43 10.78 16.96
C VAL A 180 7.25 12.02 17.31
N ASN A 181 8.20 12.41 16.45
CA ASN A 181 9.00 13.61 16.66
C ASN A 181 8.15 14.89 16.67
N ASP A 182 7.08 14.93 15.89
CA ASP A 182 6.14 16.05 15.81
C ASP A 182 5.11 16.04 16.97
N GLY A 183 5.28 15.14 17.95
CA GLY A 183 4.46 15.09 19.17
C GLY A 183 3.31 14.10 19.12
N TRP A 184 3.21 13.25 18.09
CA TRP A 184 2.23 12.17 18.07
C TRP A 184 2.58 11.12 19.11
N ASN A 185 1.83 11.12 20.22
CA ASN A 185 1.99 10.16 21.29
C ASN A 185 0.83 9.16 21.22
N ARG A 186 1.11 7.91 20.81
CA ARG A 186 0.15 6.79 20.86
C ARG A 186 -0.08 6.35 22.30
N VAL A 187 -0.46 7.25 23.23
CA VAL A 187 -0.65 6.98 24.67
C VAL A 187 0.18 5.76 25.10
N HIS A 188 1.50 5.91 25.14
CA HIS A 188 2.35 4.85 25.66
C HIS A 188 2.04 4.78 27.15
N GLY A 189 1.03 3.98 27.50
CA GLY A 189 0.57 3.76 28.85
C GLY A 189 1.77 3.45 29.71
N THR A 190 2.15 4.43 30.50
CA THR A 190 2.94 4.27 31.70
C THR A 190 2.15 3.37 32.65
N GLU A 191 2.35 2.07 32.53
CA GLU A 191 2.33 1.13 33.65
C GLU A 191 3.66 0.38 33.49
N SER A 192 4.68 0.59 34.32
CA SER A 192 4.64 0.59 35.77
C SER A 192 5.81 1.38 36.35
N SER A 193 5.48 2.44 37.09
CA SER A 193 6.23 2.89 38.25
C SER A 193 5.23 2.83 39.41
N GLY A 194 5.45 1.93 40.36
CA GLY A 194 4.66 1.88 41.59
C GLY A 194 4.39 0.48 42.14
N ALA A 195 5.42 -0.15 42.73
CA ALA A 195 5.42 -0.77 44.06
C ALA A 195 6.74 -1.52 44.26
#